data_AF-A0A359KFG9-F1
#
_entry.id   AF-A0A359KFG9-F1
#
_cell.length_a   1.000
_cell.length_b   1.000
_cell.length_c   1.000
_cell.angle_alpha   90.00
_cell.angle_beta   90.00
_cell.angle_gamma   90.00
#
_symmetry.space_group_name_H-M   'P 1'
#
loop_
_entity.id
_entity.type
_entity.pdbx_description
1 polymer ?
#
loop_
_entity_poly.entity_id
_entity_poly.type
_entity_poly.pdbx_seq_one_letter_code
_entity_poly.pdbx_strand_id
1 'polypeptide(L)' 'HGGGEGRTSGGRTPVTPWGKDTKGTRTRKNKATDKFIIRSRHVKKAR' A
#
# COMPACT_ATOMS: atom_id res chain seq x y z
N HIS A 1 -2.30 -14.61 -3.72
CA HIS A 1 -0.94 -15.17 -3.93
C HIS A 1 -1.10 -16.67 -4.11
N GLY A 2 -0.89 -17.18 -5.33
CA GLY A 2 -1.20 -18.57 -5.67
C GLY A 2 -0.19 -19.58 -5.11
N GLY A 3 -0.60 -20.85 -5.11
CA GLY A 3 0.19 -22.00 -4.70
C GLY A 3 -0.32 -22.64 -3.39
N GLY A 4 -0.25 -23.98 -3.33
CA GLY A 4 -0.65 -24.80 -2.20
C GLY A 4 -2.05 -25.41 -2.36
N GLU A 5 -2.24 -26.59 -1.76
CA GLU A 5 -3.55 -27.22 -1.66
C GLU A 5 -4.38 -26.55 -0.57
N GLY A 6 -5.66 -26.29 -0.85
CA GLY A 6 -6.55 -25.56 0.06
C GLY A 6 -6.30 -24.05 0.12
N ARG A 7 -6.91 -23.37 1.11
CA ARG A 7 -6.75 -21.92 1.29
C ARG A 7 -5.48 -21.64 2.08
N THR A 8 -4.52 -20.96 1.45
CA THR A 8 -3.25 -20.57 2.07
C THR A 8 -3.11 -19.04 2.14
N SER A 9 -2.25 -18.57 3.04
CA SER A 9 -1.83 -17.16 3.10
C SER A 9 -0.87 -16.75 1.95
N GLY A 10 -0.47 -17.71 1.12
CA GLY A 10 0.32 -17.50 -0.09
C GLY A 10 1.80 -17.16 0.12
N GLY A 11 2.32 -17.27 1.35
CA GLY A 11 3.77 -17.32 1.67
C GLY A 11 4.58 -16.04 1.42
N ARG A 12 3.94 -14.93 1.06
CA ARG A 12 4.60 -13.64 0.76
C ARG A 12 3.80 -12.47 1.26
N THR A 13 4.42 -11.30 1.35
CA THR A 13 3.71 -10.05 1.68
C THR A 13 2.59 -9.80 0.67
N PRO A 14 1.44 -9.25 1.11
CA PRO A 14 0.35 -8.94 0.20
C PRO A 14 0.73 -7.94 -0.90
N VAL A 15 0.62 -8.36 -2.15
CA VAL A 15 0.87 -7.55 -3.35
C VAL A 15 -0.32 -7.59 -4.30
N THR A 16 -0.34 -6.65 -5.24
CA THR A 16 -1.25 -6.67 -6.39
C THR A 16 -0.92 -7.86 -7.30
N PRO A 17 -1.80 -8.22 -8.26
CA PRO A 17 -1.49 -9.24 -9.26
C PRO A 17 -0.21 -8.99 -10.05
N TRP A 18 0.26 -7.74 -10.11
CA TRP A 18 1.48 -7.31 -10.81
C TRP A 18 2.70 -7.08 -9.90
N GLY A 19 2.64 -7.51 -8.64
CA GLY A 19 3.81 -7.45 -7.75
C GLY A 19 3.97 -6.16 -6.94
N LYS A 20 3.03 -5.20 -7.01
CA LYS A 20 3.12 -3.96 -6.23
C LYS A 20 2.62 -4.17 -4.79
N ASP A 21 3.35 -3.71 -3.80
CA ASP A 21 2.94 -3.82 -2.40
C ASP A 21 1.59 -3.18 -2.10
N THR A 22 0.78 -3.86 -1.28
CA THR A 22 -0.56 -3.37 -0.86
C THR A 22 -0.61 -2.96 0.60
N LYS A 23 0.36 -3.36 1.43
CA LYS A 23 0.40 -3.02 2.86
C LYS A 23 1.10 -1.69 3.10
N GLY A 24 0.32 -0.63 3.26
CA GLY A 24 0.80 0.66 3.80
C GLY A 24 1.58 1.53 2.83
N THR A 25 1.97 1.02 1.66
CA THR A 25 2.72 1.77 0.66
C THR A 25 1.89 2.92 0.07
N ARG A 26 2.36 4.16 0.27
CA ARG A 26 1.73 5.34 -0.34
C ARG A 26 2.01 5.36 -1.84
N THR A 27 0.95 5.37 -2.65
CA THR A 27 1.08 5.31 -4.12
C THR A 27 1.29 6.66 -4.78
N ARG A 28 0.89 7.76 -4.14
CA ARG A 28 1.08 9.14 -4.64
C ARG A 28 2.46 9.67 -4.25
N LYS A 29 3.23 10.13 -5.27
CA LYS A 29 4.63 10.58 -5.13
C LYS A 29 4.95 11.96 -5.75
N ASN A 30 3.97 12.63 -6.37
CA ASN A 30 4.22 13.90 -7.05
C ASN A 30 4.42 15.06 -6.06
N LYS A 31 5.67 15.53 -5.94
CA LYS A 31 6.08 16.60 -5.03
C LYS A 31 5.56 17.99 -5.44
N ALA A 32 5.37 18.25 -6.74
CA ALA A 32 4.99 19.58 -7.22
C ALA A 32 3.59 20.01 -6.71
N THR A 33 2.70 19.03 -6.52
CA THR A 33 1.34 19.26 -6.00
C THR A 33 1.22 19.08 -4.51
N ASP A 34 2.25 18.52 -3.83
CA ASP A 34 2.24 18.31 -2.37
C ASP A 34 2.13 19.61 -1.59
N LYS A 35 2.74 20.70 -2.10
CA LYS A 35 2.72 22.03 -1.45
C LYS A 35 1.33 22.64 -1.29
N PHE A 36 0.36 22.18 -2.08
CA PHE A 36 -1.02 22.67 -2.03
C PHE A 36 -1.91 21.85 -1.06
N ILE A 37 -1.36 20.80 -0.44
CA ILE A 37 -2.12 19.95 0.48
C ILE A 37 -2.10 20.56 1.89
N ILE A 38 -3.25 21.10 2.32
CA ILE A 38 -3.41 21.71 3.65
C ILE A 38 -3.42 20.65 4.77
N ARG A 39 -4.04 19.49 4.55
CA ARG A 39 -4.12 18.41 5.55
C ARG A 39 -4.09 17.04 4.90
N SER A 40 -3.20 16.16 5.38
CA SER A 40 -3.14 14.76 4.94
C SER A 40 -4.12 13.89 5.73
N ARG A 41 -4.79 12.95 5.07
CA ARG A 41 -5.61 11.90 5.72
C ARG A 41 -4.82 11.04 6.71
N HIS A 42 -3.49 10.98 6.57
CA HIS A 42 -2.61 10.19 7.43
C HIS A 42 -2.24 10.91 8.73
N VAL A 43 -2.63 12.18 8.94
CA VAL A 43 -2.31 12.94 10.16
C VAL A 43 -2.80 12.24 11.43
N LYS A 44 -3.96 11.57 11.39
CA LYS A 44 -4.49 10.82 12.55
C LYS A 44 -3.76 9.51 12.84
N LYS A 45 -3.01 8.96 11.87
CA LYS A 45 -2.33 7.65 12.00
C LYS A 45 -0.94 7.76 12.62
N ALA A 46 -0.40 8.98 12.72
CA ALA A 46 0.87 9.29 13.35
C ALA A 46 0.72 9.75 14.82
N ARG A 47 -0.51 9.73 15.33
CA ARG A 47 -0.86 10.06 16.72
C ARG A 47 -1.09 8.78 17.50
#